data_AF-A0A7H8PU74-F1
#
_entry.id   AF-A0A7H8PU74-F1
#
_cell.length_a   1.000
_cell.length_b   1.000
_cell.length_c   1.000
_cell.angle_alpha   90.00
_cell.angle_beta   90.00
_cell.angle_gamma   90.00
#
_symmetry.space_group_name_H-M   'P 1'
#
loop_
_entity.id
_entity.type
_entity.pdbx_description
1 polymer ?
#
loop_
_entity_poly.entity_id
_entity_poly.type
_entity_poly.pdbx_seq_one_letter_code
_entity_poly.pdbx_strand_id
1 'polypeptide(L)'
;MHSTSVLILVGVFGLALGALLAFLATRSRQNIDRTQELELRLKEANTKLEDFQLEVNEHFDQTAQLVHNLTQSYKDVHEYLANSAMRLSSQDIGRQMLEAGSGQLSDNDENLSVLPPRDWAPKEPGAKGTLSEDYGLEKEAQAPSPAVTPPPTEDAVNR
;
A
#
# COMPACT_ATOMS: atom_id res chain seq x y z
N MET A 1 43.78 8.87 75.54
CA MET A 1 43.76 9.04 74.06
C MET A 1 42.69 8.18 73.36
N HIS A 2 41.84 7.42 74.08
CA HIS A 2 40.86 6.51 73.47
C HIS A 2 39.56 7.18 72.98
N SER A 3 39.18 8.33 73.54
CA SER A 3 37.90 9.00 73.24
C SER A 3 37.80 9.50 71.78
N THR A 4 38.88 10.05 71.23
CA THR A 4 38.91 10.54 69.83
C THR A 4 38.86 9.41 68.81
N SER A 5 39.54 8.29 69.09
CA SER A 5 39.50 7.10 68.23
C SER A 5 38.10 6.48 68.14
N VAL A 6 37.35 6.46 69.26
CA VAL A 6 35.98 5.94 69.28
C VAL A 6 35.03 6.82 68.46
N LEU A 7 35.15 8.15 68.56
CA LEU A 7 34.33 9.08 67.77
C LEU A 7 34.55 8.93 66.26
N ILE A 8 35.81 8.75 65.83
CA ILE A 8 36.14 8.54 64.42
C ILE A 8 35.56 7.20 63.94
N LEU A 9 35.66 6.14 64.74
CA LEU A 9 35.17 4.80 64.38
C LEU A 9 33.64 4.80 64.20
N VAL A 10 32.90 5.42 65.13
CA VAL A 10 31.43 5.57 65.02
C VAL A 10 31.05 6.39 63.79
N GLY A 11 31.77 7.47 63.50
CA GLY A 11 31.53 8.30 62.31
C GLY A 11 31.73 7.52 61.01
N VAL A 12 32.83 6.76 60.90
CA VAL A 12 33.11 5.90 59.73
C VAL A 12 32.07 4.80 59.61
N PHE A 13 31.66 4.18 60.73
CA PHE A 13 30.65 3.12 60.72
C PHE A 13 29.28 3.64 60.29
N GLY A 14 28.89 4.83 60.77
CA GLY A 14 27.67 5.51 60.35
C GLY A 14 27.69 5.89 58.87
N LEU A 15 28.82 6.39 58.37
CA LEU A 15 29.00 6.67 56.94
C LEU A 15 28.94 5.40 56.09
N ALA A 16 29.58 4.31 56.53
CA ALA A 16 29.57 3.03 55.82
C ALA A 16 28.14 2.46 55.75
N LEU A 17 27.40 2.48 56.86
CA LEU A 17 26.00 2.06 56.91
C LEU A 17 25.10 2.95 56.04
N GLY A 18 25.28 4.27 56.12
CA GLY A 18 24.54 5.23 55.30
C GLY A 18 24.79 5.03 53.81
N ALA A 19 26.05 4.85 53.41
CA ALA A 19 26.43 4.58 52.02
C ALA A 19 25.87 3.24 51.52
N LEU A 20 25.89 2.20 52.36
CA LEU A 20 25.32 0.90 52.02
C LEU A 20 23.80 0.99 51.78
N LEU A 21 23.07 1.68 52.67
CA LEU A 21 21.63 1.87 52.52
C LEU A 21 21.29 2.74 51.30
N ALA A 22 22.04 3.81 51.06
CA ALA A 22 21.86 4.67 49.88
C ALA A 22 22.13 3.90 48.58
N PHE A 23 23.15 3.05 48.56
CA PHE A 23 23.46 2.20 47.42
C PHE A 23 22.34 1.19 47.13
N LEU A 24 21.82 0.53 48.18
CA LEU A 24 20.71 -0.42 48.04
C LEU A 24 19.42 0.27 47.54
N ALA A 25 19.10 1.45 48.09
CA ALA A 25 17.93 2.23 47.69
C ALA A 25 18.02 2.69 46.23
N THR A 26 19.20 3.16 45.79
CA THR A 26 19.44 3.58 44.41
C THR A 26 19.30 2.41 43.45
N ARG A 27 19.87 1.25 43.79
CA ARG A 27 19.75 0.03 42.97
C ARG A 27 18.31 -0.46 42.88
N SER A 28 17.54 -0.39 43.98
CA SER A 28 16.13 -0.80 43.98
C SER A 28 15.26 0.08 43.09
N ARG A 29 15.46 1.40 43.12
CA ARG A 29 14.71 2.34 42.26
C ARG A 29 14.92 2.06 40.78
N GLN A 30 16.17 1.82 40.39
CA GLN A 30 16.51 1.53 39.00
C GLN A 30 15.82 0.27 38.45
N ASN A 31 15.56 -0.74 39.29
CA ASN A 31 14.79 -1.93 38.87
C ASN A 31 13.29 -1.61 38.68
N ILE A 32 12.72 -0.78 39.55
CA ILE A 32 11.30 -0.37 39.48
C ILE A 32 11.03 0.44 38.21
N ASP A 33 11.95 1.35 37.86
CA ASP A 33 11.82 2.16 36.64
C ASP A 33 11.84 1.29 35.39
N ARG A 34 12.67 0.24 35.36
CA ARG A 34 12.73 -0.73 34.25
C ARG A 34 11.46 -1.56 34.14
N THR A 35 10.88 -2.00 35.26
CA THR A 35 9.63 -2.75 35.22
C THR A 35 8.48 -1.86 34.74
N GLN A 36 8.42 -0.59 35.16
CA GLN A 36 7.42 0.34 34.65
C GLN A 36 7.59 0.62 33.16
N GLU A 37 8.82 0.78 32.67
CA GLU A 37 9.09 0.96 31.24
C GLU A 37 8.61 -0.26 30.43
N LEU A 38 8.85 -1.47 30.93
CA LEU A 38 8.38 -2.70 30.29
C LEU A 38 6.85 -2.82 30.31
N GLU A 39 6.20 -2.49 31.42
CA GLU A 39 4.74 -2.45 31.51
C GLU A 39 4.13 -1.43 30.54
N LEU A 40 4.74 -0.24 30.43
CA LEU A 40 4.32 0.78 29.48
C LEU A 40 4.48 0.31 28.03
N ARG A 41 5.60 -0.31 27.69
CA ARG A 41 5.83 -0.88 26.34
C ARG A 41 4.83 -1.99 26.01
N LEU A 42 4.52 -2.86 26.98
CA LEU A 42 3.49 -3.89 26.80
C LEU A 42 2.11 -3.26 26.60
N LYS A 43 1.76 -2.25 27.39
CA LYS A 43 0.50 -1.54 27.24
C LYS A 43 0.40 -0.88 25.87
N GLU A 44 1.45 -0.17 25.45
CA GLU A 44 1.51 0.48 24.14
C GLU A 44 1.38 -0.52 22.99
N ALA A 45 2.07 -1.66 23.07
CA ALA A 45 1.98 -2.71 22.05
C ALA A 45 0.57 -3.33 21.97
N ASN A 46 -0.08 -3.57 23.11
CA ASN A 46 -1.46 -4.06 23.13
C ASN A 46 -2.44 -3.03 22.55
N THR A 47 -2.30 -1.75 22.91
CA THR A 47 -3.12 -0.67 22.34
C THR A 47 -2.95 -0.59 20.82
N LYS A 48 -1.71 -0.66 20.30
CA LYS A 48 -1.47 -0.68 18.85
C LYS A 48 -2.12 -1.88 18.14
N LEU A 49 -2.16 -3.05 18.78
CA LEU A 49 -2.85 -4.22 18.24
C LEU A 49 -4.37 -4.02 18.21
N GLU A 50 -4.93 -3.44 19.25
CA GLU A 50 -6.37 -3.12 19.32
C GLU A 50 -6.75 -2.09 18.25
N ASP A 51 -5.97 -1.01 18.12
CA ASP A 51 -6.16 0.02 17.09
C ASP A 51 -6.08 -0.59 15.68
N PHE A 52 -5.09 -1.45 15.42
CA PHE A 52 -4.95 -2.14 14.14
C PHE A 52 -6.14 -3.07 13.85
N GLN A 53 -6.64 -3.80 14.85
CA GLN A 53 -7.82 -4.64 14.69
C GLN A 53 -9.07 -3.81 14.35
N LEU A 54 -9.21 -2.64 14.97
CA LEU A 54 -10.32 -1.73 14.71
C LEU A 54 -10.24 -1.14 13.30
N GLU A 55 -9.06 -0.67 12.89
CA GLU A 55 -8.80 -0.13 11.55
C GLU A 55 -9.09 -1.17 10.45
N VAL A 56 -8.63 -2.42 10.64
CA VAL A 56 -8.89 -3.50 9.69
C VAL A 56 -10.37 -3.82 9.59
N ASN A 57 -11.09 -3.85 10.72
CA ASN A 57 -12.52 -4.09 10.72
C ASN A 57 -13.29 -2.98 9.99
N GLU A 58 -12.93 -1.72 10.23
CA GLU A 58 -13.50 -0.58 9.50
C GLU A 58 -13.22 -0.66 7.99
N HIS A 59 -11.99 -1.05 7.61
CA HIS A 59 -11.64 -1.25 6.19
C HIS A 59 -12.46 -2.37 5.54
N PHE A 60 -12.73 -3.47 6.26
CA PHE A 60 -13.58 -4.55 5.77
C PHE A 60 -15.05 -4.15 5.66
N ASP A 61 -15.57 -3.36 6.60
CA ASP A 61 -16.93 -2.83 6.51
C ASP A 61 -17.09 -1.89 5.31
N GLN A 62 -16.17 -0.93 5.15
CA GLN A 62 -16.15 -0.03 3.99
C GLN A 62 -16.03 -0.82 2.67
N THR A 63 -15.19 -1.85 2.63
CA THR A 63 -15.03 -2.71 1.44
C THR A 63 -16.30 -3.50 1.16
N ALA A 64 -16.96 -4.05 2.18
CA ALA A 64 -18.22 -4.77 2.03
C ALA A 64 -19.32 -3.87 1.47
N GLN A 65 -19.40 -2.62 1.94
CA GLN A 65 -20.33 -1.62 1.41
C GLN A 65 -20.01 -1.30 -0.06
N LEU A 66 -18.74 -1.12 -0.43
CA LEU A 66 -18.35 -0.85 -1.81
C LEU A 66 -18.66 -2.03 -2.75
N VAL A 67 -18.37 -3.26 -2.32
CA VAL A 67 -18.71 -4.48 -3.06
C VAL A 67 -20.22 -4.65 -3.21
N HIS A 68 -20.99 -4.32 -2.17
CA HIS A 68 -22.45 -4.32 -2.23
C HIS A 68 -22.96 -3.34 -3.29
N ASN A 69 -22.47 -2.10 -3.26
CA ASN A 69 -22.82 -1.08 -4.26
C ASN A 69 -22.45 -1.52 -5.68
N LEU A 70 -21.25 -2.08 -5.86
CA LEU A 70 -20.81 -2.62 -7.16
C LEU A 70 -21.74 -3.74 -7.65
N THR A 71 -22.13 -4.65 -6.76
CA THR A 71 -23.05 -5.75 -7.08
C THR A 71 -24.41 -5.21 -7.50
N GLN A 72 -24.91 -4.18 -6.81
CA GLN A 72 -26.17 -3.54 -7.14
C GLN A 72 -26.09 -2.85 -8.51
N SER A 73 -25.06 -2.03 -8.75
CA SER A 73 -24.85 -1.40 -10.05
C SER A 73 -24.69 -2.42 -11.19
N TYR A 74 -24.04 -3.56 -10.95
CA TYR A 74 -23.96 -4.64 -11.94
C TYR A 74 -25.34 -5.20 -12.29
N LYS A 75 -26.20 -5.44 -11.30
CA LYS A 75 -27.59 -5.88 -11.52
C LYS A 75 -28.39 -4.83 -12.31
N ASP A 76 -28.28 -3.56 -11.93
CA ASP A 76 -29.00 -2.46 -12.57
C ASP A 76 -28.61 -2.33 -14.05
N VAL A 77 -27.33 -2.43 -14.37
CA VAL A 77 -26.84 -2.43 -15.76
C VAL A 77 -27.40 -3.62 -16.54
N HIS A 78 -27.44 -4.80 -15.93
CA HIS A 78 -27.98 -6.00 -16.58
C HIS A 78 -29.48 -5.90 -16.85
N GLU A 79 -30.25 -5.35 -15.91
CA GLU A 79 -31.68 -5.08 -16.06
C GLU A 79 -31.93 -4.03 -17.14
N TYR A 80 -31.13 -2.94 -17.16
CA TYR A 80 -31.20 -1.92 -18.19
C TYR A 80 -30.91 -2.48 -19.59
N LEU A 81 -29.92 -3.38 -19.71
CA LEU A 81 -29.59 -4.05 -20.96
C LEU A 81 -30.74 -4.95 -21.41
N ALA A 82 -31.31 -5.75 -20.52
CA ALA A 82 -32.45 -6.63 -20.82
C ALA A 82 -33.68 -5.83 -21.27
N ASN A 83 -34.00 -4.75 -20.57
CA ASN A 83 -35.11 -3.86 -20.91
C ASN A 83 -34.86 -3.15 -22.26
N SER A 84 -33.64 -2.66 -22.49
CA SER A 84 -33.25 -2.05 -23.77
C SER A 84 -33.33 -3.04 -24.92
N ALA A 85 -32.87 -4.28 -24.73
CA ALA A 85 -32.96 -5.34 -25.72
C ALA A 85 -34.43 -5.66 -26.05
N MET A 86 -35.30 -5.80 -25.05
CA MET A 86 -36.74 -6.02 -25.23
C MET A 86 -37.40 -4.87 -26.00
N ARG A 87 -37.02 -3.64 -25.69
CA ARG A 87 -37.55 -2.43 -26.34
C ARG A 87 -37.05 -2.31 -27.79
N LEU A 88 -35.80 -2.68 -28.06
CA LEU A 88 -35.20 -2.63 -29.40
C LEU A 88 -35.64 -3.82 -30.27
N SER A 89 -35.91 -4.98 -29.66
CA SER A 89 -36.48 -6.16 -30.33
C SER A 89 -38.01 -6.09 -30.46
N SER A 90 -38.64 -5.00 -30.00
CA SER A 90 -40.08 -4.83 -30.13
C SER A 90 -40.47 -4.91 -31.60
N GLN A 91 -41.56 -5.65 -31.84
CA GLN A 91 -41.99 -6.06 -33.18
C GLN A 91 -42.23 -4.85 -34.09
N ASP A 92 -42.60 -3.70 -33.53
CA ASP A 92 -42.81 -2.44 -34.24
C ASP A 92 -41.54 -1.92 -34.93
N ILE A 93 -40.37 -1.98 -34.28
CA ILE A 93 -39.08 -1.60 -34.88
C ILE A 93 -38.67 -2.63 -35.94
N GLY A 94 -38.90 -3.91 -35.68
CA GLY A 94 -38.67 -4.98 -36.66
C GLY A 94 -39.51 -4.79 -37.93
N ARG A 95 -40.78 -4.37 -37.79
CA ARG A 95 -41.64 -4.03 -38.93
C ARG A 95 -41.17 -2.76 -39.64
N GLN A 96 -40.75 -1.73 -38.90
CA GLN A 96 -40.27 -0.47 -39.48
C GLN A 96 -38.93 -0.63 -40.23
N MET A 97 -38.02 -1.48 -39.73
CA MET A 97 -36.81 -1.88 -40.46
C MET A 97 -37.12 -2.77 -41.67
N LEU A 98 -38.06 -3.71 -41.55
CA LEU A 98 -38.48 -4.54 -42.69
C LEU A 98 -39.15 -3.70 -43.79
N GLU A 99 -39.95 -2.71 -43.42
CA GLU A 99 -40.57 -1.76 -44.34
C GLU A 99 -39.53 -0.82 -44.97
N ALA A 100 -38.57 -0.30 -44.20
CA ALA A 100 -37.44 0.47 -44.71
C ALA A 100 -36.49 -0.34 -45.61
N GLY A 101 -36.29 -1.63 -45.33
CA GLY A 101 -35.51 -2.56 -46.14
C GLY A 101 -36.26 -3.16 -47.34
N SER A 102 -37.59 -3.05 -47.37
CA SER A 102 -38.40 -3.43 -48.53
C SER A 102 -38.34 -2.43 -49.70
N GLY A 103 -37.68 -1.28 -49.48
CA GLY A 103 -37.29 -0.35 -50.53
C GLY A 103 -36.06 -0.87 -51.30
N GLN A 104 -36.32 -1.66 -52.34
CA GLN A 104 -35.45 -1.95 -53.50
C GLN A 104 -33.94 -1.76 -53.28
N LEU A 105 -33.28 -2.77 -52.73
CA LEU A 105 -31.83 -2.90 -52.79
C LEU A 105 -31.44 -3.24 -54.24
N SER A 106 -30.80 -2.29 -54.93
CA SER A 106 -30.12 -2.57 -56.20
C SER A 106 -29.01 -3.59 -55.96
N ASP A 107 -29.10 -4.69 -56.67
CA ASP A 107 -28.18 -5.83 -56.69
C ASP A 107 -26.88 -5.45 -57.42
N ASN A 108 -26.11 -4.52 -56.85
CA ASN A 108 -24.86 -4.02 -57.45
C ASN A 108 -23.76 -3.85 -56.41
N ASP A 109 -23.42 -4.91 -55.69
CA ASP A 109 -22.12 -4.98 -55.00
C ASP A 109 -21.67 -6.43 -54.74
N GLU A 110 -21.44 -7.18 -55.82
CA GLU A 110 -20.74 -8.48 -55.78
C GLU A 110 -19.22 -8.35 -55.52
N ASN A 111 -18.73 -7.24 -54.95
CA ASN A 111 -17.30 -7.08 -54.66
C ASN A 111 -17.00 -6.29 -53.39
N LEU A 112 -17.69 -6.61 -52.29
CA LEU A 112 -17.24 -6.21 -50.95
C LEU A 112 -16.71 -7.46 -50.23
N SER A 113 -15.42 -7.71 -50.42
CA SER A 113 -14.65 -8.64 -49.58
C SER A 113 -14.56 -8.07 -48.16
N VAL A 114 -15.59 -8.33 -47.35
CA VAL A 114 -15.60 -8.01 -45.93
C VAL A 114 -14.72 -9.02 -45.21
N LEU A 115 -13.44 -8.70 -45.08
CA LEU A 115 -12.54 -9.42 -44.19
C LEU A 115 -12.76 -8.90 -42.76
N PRO A 116 -12.78 -9.77 -41.74
CA PRO A 116 -12.80 -9.33 -40.35
C PRO A 116 -11.58 -8.44 -40.07
N PRO A 117 -11.73 -7.36 -39.26
CA PRO A 117 -10.61 -6.49 -38.89
C PRO A 117 -9.46 -7.33 -38.36
N ARG A 118 -8.34 -7.26 -39.08
CA ARG A 118 -7.20 -8.12 -38.82
C ARG A 118 -6.35 -7.46 -37.74
N ASP A 119 -6.57 -7.84 -36.48
CA ASP A 119 -5.80 -7.35 -35.32
C ASP A 119 -4.32 -7.77 -35.31
N TRP A 120 -3.83 -8.30 -36.42
CA TRP A 120 -2.43 -8.65 -36.61
C TRP A 120 -1.85 -7.86 -37.78
N ALA A 121 -1.18 -6.75 -37.45
CA ALA A 121 -0.21 -6.15 -38.36
C ALA A 121 0.91 -7.19 -38.59
N PRO A 122 1.13 -7.69 -39.82
CA PRO A 122 2.29 -8.51 -40.10
C PRO A 122 3.53 -7.64 -39.90
N LYS A 123 4.31 -7.97 -38.88
CA LYS A 123 5.56 -7.27 -38.56
C LYS A 123 6.60 -7.63 -39.61
N GLU A 124 7.33 -6.64 -40.10
CA GLU A 124 8.52 -6.93 -40.92
C GLU A 124 9.52 -7.75 -40.09
N PRO A 125 10.32 -8.64 -40.71
CA PRO A 125 11.27 -9.47 -39.98
C PRO A 125 12.24 -8.59 -39.17
N GLY A 126 12.07 -8.55 -37.85
CA GLY A 126 12.88 -7.74 -36.94
C GLY A 126 12.14 -6.61 -36.21
N ALA A 127 10.88 -6.32 -36.53
CA ALA A 127 10.11 -5.32 -35.80
C ALA A 127 9.61 -5.85 -34.44
N LYS A 128 9.99 -5.17 -33.34
CA LYS A 128 9.56 -5.49 -31.97
C LYS A 128 8.07 -5.19 -31.78
N GLY A 129 7.39 -5.97 -30.93
CA GLY A 129 5.95 -5.85 -30.75
C GLY A 129 5.51 -4.67 -29.89
N THR A 130 4.27 -4.24 -30.08
CA THR A 130 3.60 -3.26 -29.19
C THR A 130 3.45 -3.73 -27.74
N LEU A 131 3.69 -5.02 -27.48
CA LEU A 131 3.72 -5.64 -26.16
C LEU A 131 5.12 -6.09 -25.74
N SER A 132 6.18 -5.73 -26.47
CA SER A 132 7.53 -6.02 -25.98
C SER A 132 7.85 -5.09 -24.83
N GLU A 133 8.52 -5.61 -23.80
CA GLU A 133 9.01 -4.90 -22.62
C GLU A 133 9.92 -3.69 -22.94
N ASP A 134 10.50 -3.63 -24.13
CA ASP A 134 11.28 -2.49 -24.62
C ASP A 134 10.48 -1.45 -25.43
N TYR A 135 9.16 -1.62 -25.59
CA TYR A 135 8.33 -0.75 -26.43
C TYR A 135 8.23 0.64 -25.80
N GLY A 136 8.79 1.65 -26.48
CA GLY A 136 8.88 3.03 -25.97
C GLY A 136 10.11 3.31 -25.10
N LEU A 137 11.04 2.35 -24.95
CA LEU A 137 12.31 2.55 -24.26
C LEU A 137 13.44 2.73 -25.27
N GLU A 138 13.55 3.94 -25.80
CA GLU A 138 14.69 4.32 -26.64
C GLU A 138 15.89 4.48 -25.72
N LYS A 139 16.85 3.55 -25.83
CA LYS A 139 18.13 3.62 -25.12
C LYS A 139 18.92 4.79 -25.72
N GLU A 140 18.70 5.98 -25.18
CA GLU A 140 19.50 7.16 -25.49
C GLU A 140 20.98 6.81 -25.29
N ALA A 141 21.71 6.86 -26.40
CA ALA A 141 23.12 6.56 -26.43
C ALA A 141 23.89 7.57 -25.56
N GLN A 142 24.51 7.05 -24.51
CA GLN A 142 25.83 7.46 -24.01
C GLN A 142 26.15 8.98 -24.06
N ALA A 143 25.77 9.72 -23.01
CA ALA A 143 26.45 10.97 -22.64
C ALA A 143 27.42 10.71 -21.48
N PRO A 144 28.65 11.27 -21.48
CA PRO A 144 29.67 10.96 -20.48
C PRO A 144 29.32 11.55 -19.11
N SER A 145 29.51 10.74 -18.07
CA SER A 145 29.31 11.04 -16.66
C SER A 145 30.11 12.28 -16.20
N PRO A 146 29.51 13.29 -15.56
CA PRO A 146 30.24 14.21 -14.72
C PRO A 146 30.35 13.63 -13.31
N ALA A 147 31.58 13.51 -12.82
CA ALA A 147 31.91 13.15 -11.46
C ALA A 147 31.26 14.13 -10.47
N VAL A 148 30.52 13.61 -9.48
CA VAL A 148 30.06 14.37 -8.32
C VAL A 148 30.62 13.70 -7.07
N THR A 149 31.52 14.45 -6.42
CA THR A 149 32.24 14.18 -5.18
C THR A 149 31.35 13.76 -4.01
N PRO A 150 31.83 12.88 -3.10
CA PRO A 150 31.09 12.50 -1.90
C PRO A 150 30.97 13.66 -0.89
N PRO A 151 29.85 13.76 -0.14
CA PRO A 151 29.66 14.77 0.90
C PRO A 151 30.55 14.53 2.14
N PRO A 152 30.89 15.57 2.92
CA PRO A 152 31.81 15.47 4.04
C PRO A 152 31.18 14.66 5.18
N THR A 153 31.85 13.57 5.60
CA THR A 153 31.58 12.87 6.85
C THR A 153 32.51 13.46 7.91
N GLU A 154 32.00 14.40 8.71
CA GLU A 154 32.65 14.81 9.95
C GLU A 154 32.07 13.96 11.07
N ASP A 155 32.78 12.88 11.41
CA ASP A 155 32.61 12.17 12.66
C ASP A 155 33.98 11.97 13.32
N ALA A 156 34.01 12.27 14.61
CA ALA A 156 34.91 11.72 15.60
C ALA A 156 36.43 11.96 15.44
N VAL A 157 36.86 13.03 16.11
CA VAL A 157 38.02 12.96 17.02
C VAL A 157 37.86 11.72 17.92
N ASN A 158 38.65 10.68 17.65
CA ASN A 158 39.10 9.74 18.68
C ASN A 158 40.41 9.04 18.27
N ARG A 159 41.54 9.74 18.39
CA ARG A 159 42.79 9.22 18.95
C ARG A 159 43.79 10.33 19.23
#